data_AF-A0A974B1B4-F1
#
_entry.id   AF-A0A974B1B4-F1
#
_cell.length_a   1.000
_cell.length_b   1.000
_cell.length_c   1.000
_cell.angle_alpha   90.00
_cell.angle_beta   90.00
_cell.angle_gamma   90.00
#
_symmetry.space_group_name_H-M   'P 1'
#
loop_
_entity.id
_entity.type
_entity.pdbx_description
1 polymer ?
#
loop_
_entity_poly.entity_id
_entity_poly.type
_entity_poly.pdbx_seq_one_letter_code
_entity_poly.pdbx_strand_id
1 'polypeptide(L)'
;MPATLVAAHPVSALPPVETVSVSELSNQERAVALYASDMPTAFRMRRDDDAMVHGWIIQGAARLGLREVHRLAAVAFGYRLLWLADLATADQSRAQKRRFPSARRFSKAETTATLFTVKTDIPMSQAAKDRGPQVEGGCLCAGTGWIADSCDPEDPTMAGYISCPVDNPRGAGLPQRPAVIA
;
A
#
# COMPACT_ATOMS: atom_id res chain seq x y z
N MET A 1 -1.72 36.09 57.33
CA MET A 1 -2.42 35.19 56.40
C MET A 1 -1.49 34.92 55.23
N PRO A 2 -0.98 33.69 55.02
CA PRO A 2 -0.09 33.42 53.90
C PRO A 2 -0.91 33.17 52.62
N ALA A 3 -0.50 33.82 51.53
CA ALA A 3 -1.09 33.64 50.20
C ALA A 3 -0.52 32.38 49.55
N THR A 4 -1.39 31.42 49.24
CA THR A 4 -1.02 30.20 48.50
C THR A 4 -0.88 30.54 47.02
N LEU A 5 0.35 30.47 46.48
CA LEU A 5 0.61 30.54 45.05
C LEU A 5 0.15 29.25 44.38
N VAL A 6 -0.90 29.34 43.56
CA VAL A 6 -1.34 28.25 42.67
C VAL A 6 -0.46 28.27 41.43
N ALA A 7 0.40 27.27 41.28
CA ALA A 7 1.20 27.08 40.08
C ALA A 7 0.27 26.64 38.93
N ALA A 8 0.22 27.45 37.86
CA ALA A 8 -0.49 27.08 36.64
C ALA A 8 0.20 25.85 36.01
N HIS A 9 -0.53 24.75 35.91
CA HIS A 9 -0.08 23.58 35.15
C HIS A 9 -0.03 23.94 33.66
N PRO A 10 1.11 23.75 32.98
CA PRO A 10 1.17 23.91 31.54
C PRO A 10 0.27 22.85 30.90
N VAL A 11 -0.77 23.30 30.20
CA VAL A 11 -1.59 22.45 29.35
C VAL A 11 -0.67 21.89 28.27
N SER A 12 -0.45 20.58 28.31
CA SER A 12 0.31 19.87 27.28
C SER A 12 -0.38 20.11 25.93
N ALA A 13 0.25 20.89 25.06
CA ALA A 13 -0.24 21.11 23.70
C ALA A 13 -0.36 19.74 23.02
N LEU A 14 -1.59 19.38 22.63
CA LEU A 14 -1.83 18.21 21.79
C LEU A 14 -1.01 18.39 20.50
N PRO A 15 -0.39 17.32 19.98
CA PRO A 15 0.33 17.40 18.72
C PRO A 15 -0.62 17.93 17.62
N PRO A 16 -0.10 18.73 16.67
CA PRO A 16 -0.92 19.27 15.59
C PRO A 16 -1.61 18.11 14.84
N VAL A 17 -2.92 18.22 14.65
CA VAL A 17 -3.69 17.30 13.83
C VAL A 17 -3.16 17.43 12.40
N GLU A 18 -2.42 16.43 11.94
CA GLU A 18 -1.90 16.38 10.58
C GLU A 18 -3.09 16.37 9.62
N THR A 19 -3.27 17.46 8.88
CA THR A 19 -4.38 17.60 7.93
C THR A 19 -4.15 16.66 6.75
N VAL A 20 -4.95 15.60 6.66
CA VAL A 20 -4.88 14.65 5.55
C VAL A 20 -5.47 15.27 4.29
N SER A 21 -4.63 15.47 3.27
CA SER A 21 -5.10 15.80 1.92
C SER A 21 -5.27 14.53 1.08
N VAL A 22 -6.44 14.34 0.47
CA VAL A 22 -6.71 13.17 -0.39
C VAL A 22 -5.88 13.18 -1.68
N SER A 23 -5.49 14.36 -2.18
CA SER A 23 -4.58 14.49 -3.33
C SER A 23 -3.18 13.94 -3.04
N GLU A 24 -2.78 13.98 -1.77
CA GLU A 24 -1.50 13.44 -1.31
C GLU A 24 -1.55 11.94 -1.06
N LEU A 25 -2.67 11.27 -1.28
CA LEU A 25 -2.80 9.82 -1.14
C LEU A 25 -2.84 9.14 -2.51
N SER A 26 -2.06 8.07 -2.67
CA SER A 26 -2.10 7.16 -3.80
C SER A 26 -3.41 6.35 -3.81
N ASN A 27 -3.72 5.70 -4.93
CA ASN A 27 -4.92 4.83 -5.01
C ASN A 27 -4.91 3.74 -3.94
N GLN A 28 -3.75 3.15 -3.67
CA GLN A 28 -3.65 2.10 -2.65
C GLN A 28 -3.80 2.67 -1.23
N GLU A 29 -3.29 3.88 -0.99
CA GLU A 29 -3.45 4.59 0.28
C GLU A 29 -4.93 4.96 0.52
N ARG A 30 -5.63 5.44 -0.51
CA ARG A 30 -7.09 5.67 -0.48
C ARG A 30 -7.85 4.38 -0.19
N ALA A 31 -7.45 3.25 -0.78
CA ALA A 31 -8.06 1.94 -0.52
C ALA A 31 -7.87 1.47 0.93
N VAL A 32 -6.66 1.59 1.48
CA VAL A 32 -6.38 1.26 2.88
C VAL A 32 -7.17 2.15 3.84
N ALA A 33 -7.22 3.46 3.56
CA ALA A 33 -8.04 4.38 4.33
C ALA A 33 -9.53 3.98 4.29
N LEU A 34 -10.08 3.73 3.10
CA LEU A 34 -11.46 3.27 2.95
C LEU A 34 -11.73 1.95 3.68
N TYR A 35 -10.77 1.03 3.69
CA TYR A 35 -10.89 -0.21 4.46
C TYR A 35 -11.07 0.04 5.97
N ALA A 36 -10.38 1.03 6.54
CA ALA A 36 -10.46 1.39 7.96
C ALA A 36 -11.58 2.39 8.32
N SER A 37 -12.25 2.94 7.31
CA SER A 37 -13.35 3.90 7.47
C SER A 37 -14.69 3.24 7.85
N ASP A 38 -15.75 4.03 7.99
CA ASP A 38 -17.12 3.51 8.13
C ASP A 38 -17.79 3.15 6.79
N MET A 39 -17.05 3.10 5.68
CA MET A 39 -17.59 2.69 4.38
C MET A 39 -18.28 1.31 4.49
N PRO A 40 -19.59 1.23 4.14
CA PRO A 40 -20.31 -0.03 4.20
C PRO A 40 -19.75 -1.08 3.21
N THR A 41 -19.65 -2.34 3.62
CA THR A 41 -19.20 -3.45 2.76
C THR A 41 -20.07 -3.64 1.50
N ALA A 42 -21.34 -3.24 1.58
CA ALA A 42 -22.30 -3.30 0.47
C ALA A 42 -22.42 -2.01 -0.35
N PHE A 43 -21.64 -0.97 -0.02
CA PHE A 43 -21.70 0.34 -0.68
C PHE A 43 -21.57 0.22 -2.21
N ARG A 44 -22.28 1.03 -2.98
CA ARG A 44 -22.13 1.10 -4.44
C ARG A 44 -22.07 2.56 -4.82
N MET A 45 -20.96 2.97 -5.43
CA MET A 45 -20.70 4.35 -5.78
C MET A 45 -21.70 4.87 -6.82
N ARG A 46 -22.30 6.02 -6.53
CA ARG A 46 -23.23 6.77 -7.38
C ARG A 46 -22.63 8.11 -7.81
N ARG A 47 -23.36 8.86 -8.64
CA ARG A 47 -22.92 10.14 -9.21
C ARG A 47 -22.66 11.23 -8.15
N ASP A 48 -23.33 11.21 -7.01
CA ASP A 48 -23.23 12.29 -6.02
C ASP A 48 -22.51 11.89 -4.72
N ASP A 49 -21.87 10.71 -4.72
CA ASP A 49 -21.22 10.16 -3.52
C ASP A 49 -19.80 10.71 -3.26
N ASP A 50 -19.29 11.63 -4.07
CA ASP A 50 -17.87 12.01 -4.05
C ASP A 50 -17.44 12.62 -2.72
N ALA A 51 -18.24 13.55 -2.18
CA ALA A 51 -17.96 14.17 -0.89
C ALA A 51 -17.99 13.14 0.26
N MET A 52 -18.88 12.16 0.17
CA MET A 52 -19.00 11.09 1.17
C MET A 52 -17.80 10.15 1.13
N VAL A 53 -17.39 9.70 -0.07
CA VAL A 53 -16.20 8.86 -0.25
C VAL A 53 -14.93 9.60 0.19
N HIS A 54 -14.81 10.88 -0.15
CA HIS A 54 -13.72 11.75 0.32
C HIS A 54 -13.69 11.82 1.86
N GLY A 55 -14.84 12.01 2.50
CA GLY A 55 -14.97 11.99 3.96
C GLY A 55 -14.53 10.67 4.58
N TRP A 56 -14.90 9.53 3.98
CA TRP A 56 -14.44 8.21 4.45
C TRP A 56 -12.94 8.00 4.28
N ILE A 57 -12.33 8.50 3.21
CA ILE A 57 -10.87 8.46 3.05
C ILE A 57 -10.19 9.23 4.19
N ILE A 58 -10.61 10.46 4.46
CA ILE A 58 -10.06 11.26 5.57
C ILE A 58 -10.27 10.56 6.91
N GLN A 59 -11.48 10.05 7.16
CA GLN A 59 -11.83 9.33 8.39
C GLN A 59 -10.93 8.11 8.61
N GLY A 60 -10.74 7.28 7.57
CA GLY A 60 -9.89 6.09 7.65
C GLY A 60 -8.42 6.43 7.87
N ALA A 61 -7.92 7.46 7.18
CA ALA A 61 -6.55 7.94 7.37
C ALA A 61 -6.32 8.51 8.78
N ALA A 62 -7.30 9.25 9.32
CA ALA A 62 -7.24 9.75 10.69
C ALA A 62 -7.27 8.62 11.74
N ARG A 63 -8.03 7.54 11.50
CA ARG A 63 -8.10 6.38 12.41
C ARG A 63 -6.81 5.56 12.46
N LEU A 64 -6.17 5.35 11.31
CA LEU A 64 -4.93 4.58 11.23
C LEU A 64 -3.68 5.43 11.51
N GLY A 65 -3.73 6.71 11.17
CA GLY A 65 -2.56 7.58 11.04
C GLY A 65 -1.89 7.41 9.67
N LEU A 66 -1.37 8.51 9.12
CA LEU A 66 -0.79 8.55 7.76
C LEU A 66 0.39 7.60 7.57
N ARG A 67 1.29 7.52 8.56
CA ARG A 67 2.43 6.59 8.52
C ARG A 67 1.97 5.14 8.32
N GLU A 68 0.90 4.73 9.01
CA GLU A 68 0.39 3.36 8.91
C GLU A 68 -0.36 3.15 7.59
N VAL A 69 -1.10 4.14 7.11
CA VAL A 69 -1.71 4.09 5.77
C VAL A 69 -0.65 3.87 4.69
N HIS A 70 0.43 4.66 4.70
CA HIS A 70 1.53 4.52 3.73
C HIS A 70 2.16 3.12 3.80
N ARG A 71 2.47 2.65 5.01
CA ARG A 71 3.08 1.33 5.23
C ARG A 71 2.18 0.21 4.73
N LEU A 72 0.91 0.20 5.13
CA LEU A 72 -0.06 -0.83 4.75
C LEU A 72 -0.37 -0.79 3.24
N ALA A 73 -0.39 0.40 2.64
CA ALA A 73 -0.60 0.55 1.20
C ALA A 73 0.59 0.00 0.42
N ALA A 74 1.82 0.35 0.80
CA ALA A 74 3.02 -0.14 0.12
C ALA A 74 3.12 -1.67 0.14
N VAL A 75 2.88 -2.30 1.29
CA VAL A 75 2.91 -3.78 1.41
C VAL A 75 1.74 -4.45 0.70
N ALA A 76 0.54 -3.87 0.74
CA ALA A 76 -0.60 -4.40 0.00
C ALA A 76 -0.39 -4.31 -1.51
N PHE A 77 0.22 -3.22 -1.99
CA PHE A 77 0.54 -3.04 -3.40
C PHE A 77 1.59 -4.05 -3.86
N GLY A 78 2.68 -4.22 -3.10
CA GLY A 78 3.69 -5.23 -3.40
C GLY A 78 3.11 -6.65 -3.43
N TYR A 79 2.28 -7.01 -2.44
CA TYR A 79 1.57 -8.29 -2.46
C TYR A 79 0.68 -8.44 -3.70
N ARG A 80 -0.08 -7.40 -4.06
CA ARG A 80 -0.98 -7.42 -5.23
C ARG A 80 -0.20 -7.69 -6.53
N LEU A 81 0.94 -7.05 -6.70
CA LEU A 81 1.81 -7.22 -7.86
C LEU A 81 2.37 -8.65 -7.93
N LEU A 82 2.87 -9.18 -6.82
CA LEU A 82 3.37 -10.56 -6.76
C LEU A 82 2.25 -11.57 -6.98
N TRP A 83 1.07 -11.36 -6.40
CA TRP A 83 -0.08 -12.25 -6.56
C TRP A 83 -0.58 -12.29 -8.01
N LEU A 84 -0.59 -11.15 -8.70
CA LEU A 84 -0.95 -11.10 -10.13
C LEU A 84 0.05 -11.82 -11.04
N ALA A 85 1.32 -11.90 -10.61
CA ALA A 85 2.37 -12.60 -11.32
C ALA A 85 2.54 -14.07 -10.89
N ASP A 86 1.68 -14.58 -10.00
CA ASP A 86 1.78 -15.91 -9.37
C ASP A 86 3.10 -16.14 -8.59
N LEU A 87 3.67 -15.06 -8.06
CA LEU A 87 4.94 -15.03 -7.31
C LEU A 87 4.76 -14.79 -5.81
N ALA A 88 3.51 -14.66 -5.34
CA ALA A 88 3.22 -14.42 -3.93
C ALA A 88 3.46 -15.69 -3.11
N THR A 89 4.32 -15.59 -2.08
CA THR A 89 4.58 -16.73 -1.19
C THR A 89 3.42 -16.99 -0.23
N ALA A 90 3.42 -18.18 0.38
CA ALA A 90 2.45 -18.53 1.41
C ALA A 90 2.54 -17.60 2.63
N ASP A 91 3.76 -17.16 3.00
CA ASP A 91 3.96 -16.21 4.10
C ASP A 91 3.41 -14.82 3.79
N GLN A 92 3.63 -14.32 2.59
CA GLN A 92 3.05 -13.07 2.11
C GLN A 92 1.52 -13.13 2.09
N SER A 93 0.97 -14.25 1.62
CA SER A 93 -0.48 -14.50 1.62
C SER A 93 -1.06 -14.53 3.04
N ARG A 94 -0.37 -15.18 3.99
CA ARG A 94 -0.77 -15.18 5.41
C ARG A 94 -0.71 -13.77 6.00
N ALA A 95 0.33 -13.02 5.72
CA ALA A 95 0.50 -11.68 6.26
C ALA A 95 -0.54 -10.69 5.71
N GLN A 96 -0.86 -10.79 4.41
CA GLN A 96 -1.95 -10.02 3.80
C GLN A 96 -3.29 -10.31 4.48
N LYS A 97 -3.61 -11.60 4.72
CA LYS A 97 -4.83 -12.01 5.44
C LYS A 97 -4.88 -11.50 6.88
N ARG A 98 -3.73 -11.44 7.59
CA ARG A 98 -3.68 -10.87 8.95
C ARG A 98 -3.99 -9.37 8.97
N ARG A 99 -3.48 -8.61 8.00
CA ARG A 99 -3.71 -7.15 7.89
C ARG A 99 -5.10 -6.80 7.41
N PHE A 100 -5.61 -7.58 6.45
CA PHE A 100 -6.92 -7.40 5.86
C PHE A 100 -7.77 -8.67 6.03
N PRO A 101 -8.26 -8.97 7.25
CA PRO A 101 -9.03 -10.19 7.52
C PRO A 101 -10.27 -10.36 6.63
N SER A 102 -10.89 -9.25 6.20
CA SER A 102 -12.02 -9.29 5.29
C SER A 102 -11.58 -8.97 3.85
N ALA A 103 -11.24 -10.02 3.10
CA ALA A 103 -10.87 -9.88 1.68
C ALA A 103 -11.95 -9.18 0.85
N ARG A 104 -13.23 -9.46 1.13
CA ARG A 104 -14.38 -8.80 0.48
C ARG A 104 -14.39 -7.29 0.74
N ARG A 105 -14.15 -6.85 1.98
CA ARG A 105 -14.10 -5.43 2.34
C ARG A 105 -12.91 -4.74 1.70
N PHE A 106 -11.76 -5.42 1.65
CA PHE A 106 -10.55 -4.87 1.02
C PHE A 106 -10.72 -4.69 -0.49
N SER A 107 -11.17 -5.72 -1.19
CA SER A 107 -11.49 -5.63 -2.63
C SER A 107 -12.51 -4.53 -2.92
N LYS A 108 -13.47 -4.33 -2.02
CA LYS A 108 -14.44 -3.25 -2.13
C LYS A 108 -13.81 -1.87 -1.99
N ALA A 109 -12.92 -1.70 -1.02
CA ALA A 109 -12.19 -0.46 -0.81
C ALA A 109 -11.28 -0.13 -2.01
N GLU A 110 -10.59 -1.12 -2.58
CA GLU A 110 -9.77 -0.95 -3.79
C GLU A 110 -10.62 -0.51 -4.99
N THR A 111 -11.77 -1.16 -5.19
CA THR A 111 -12.69 -0.79 -6.27
C THR A 111 -13.22 0.63 -6.10
N THR A 112 -13.68 0.98 -4.89
CA THR A 112 -14.20 2.34 -4.59
C THR A 112 -13.11 3.40 -4.73
N ALA A 113 -11.89 3.14 -4.25
CA ALA A 113 -10.76 4.06 -4.40
C ALA A 113 -10.45 4.33 -5.88
N THR A 114 -10.42 3.27 -6.70
CA THR A 114 -10.16 3.38 -8.14
C THR A 114 -11.25 4.18 -8.84
N LEU A 115 -12.53 3.87 -8.59
CA LEU A 115 -13.66 4.60 -9.16
C LEU A 115 -13.67 6.07 -8.75
N PHE A 116 -13.37 6.36 -7.48
CA PHE A 116 -13.25 7.72 -6.98
C PHE A 116 -12.17 8.50 -7.72
N THR A 117 -10.98 7.94 -7.88
CA THR A 117 -9.88 8.59 -8.60
C THR A 117 -10.22 8.85 -10.06
N VAL A 118 -10.85 7.89 -10.75
CA VAL A 118 -11.23 8.04 -12.17
C VAL A 118 -12.37 9.06 -12.34
N LYS A 119 -13.30 9.14 -11.40
CA LYS A 119 -14.50 9.96 -11.52
C LYS A 119 -14.28 11.43 -11.10
N THR A 120 -13.50 11.67 -10.06
CA THR A 120 -13.39 13.00 -9.43
C THR A 120 -12.29 13.87 -10.03
N ASP A 121 -11.47 13.33 -10.94
CA ASP A 121 -10.26 13.96 -11.47
C ASP A 121 -9.31 14.51 -10.40
N ILE A 122 -9.44 14.06 -9.13
CA ILE A 122 -8.57 14.50 -8.04
C ILE A 122 -7.17 13.92 -8.30
N PRO A 123 -6.17 14.77 -8.60
CA PRO A 123 -4.85 14.29 -8.94
C PRO A 123 -4.21 13.60 -7.74
N MET A 124 -3.35 12.62 -8.04
CA MET A 124 -2.37 12.14 -7.07
C MET A 124 -1.11 12.99 -7.21
N SER A 125 -0.59 13.48 -6.09
CA SER A 125 0.69 14.19 -6.06
C SER A 125 1.83 13.29 -6.57
N GLN A 126 2.92 13.91 -7.03
CA GLN A 126 4.07 13.13 -7.49
C GLN A 126 4.66 12.29 -6.35
N ALA A 127 4.74 12.86 -5.14
CA ALA A 127 5.19 12.15 -3.95
C ALA A 127 4.32 10.91 -3.66
N ALA A 128 3.00 10.98 -3.86
CA ALA A 128 2.11 9.84 -3.70
C ALA A 128 2.34 8.75 -4.76
N LYS A 129 2.72 9.12 -5.98
CA LYS A 129 3.07 8.18 -7.05
C LYS A 129 4.44 7.53 -6.83
N ASP A 130 5.37 8.27 -6.22
CA ASP A 130 6.74 7.81 -5.97
C ASP A 130 6.82 6.86 -4.75
N ARG A 131 5.80 6.85 -3.87
CA ARG A 131 5.65 5.84 -2.81
C ARG A 131 5.29 4.49 -3.43
N GLY A 132 6.33 3.82 -3.91
CA GLY A 132 6.25 2.53 -4.58
C GLY A 132 5.85 1.36 -3.68
N PRO A 133 5.68 0.17 -4.26
CA PRO A 133 5.36 -1.05 -3.54
C PRO A 133 6.50 -1.47 -2.60
N GLN A 134 6.15 -2.21 -1.55
CA GLN A 134 7.10 -2.89 -0.68
C GLN A 134 6.73 -4.37 -0.59
N VAL A 135 7.74 -5.24 -0.52
CA VAL A 135 7.53 -6.67 -0.30
C VAL A 135 7.79 -6.96 1.17
N GLU A 136 6.84 -7.66 1.81
CA GLU A 136 7.07 -8.23 3.14
C GLU A 136 7.65 -9.62 3.02
N GLY A 137 8.60 -9.93 3.90
CA GLY A 137 9.51 -11.05 3.67
C GLY A 137 10.50 -10.73 2.56
N GLY A 138 11.51 -11.57 2.37
CA GLY A 138 12.42 -11.41 1.25
C GLY A 138 11.67 -11.49 -0.08
N CYS A 139 11.92 -10.57 -1.01
CA CYS A 139 11.55 -10.76 -2.41
C CYS A 139 12.29 -11.99 -2.95
N LEU A 140 11.64 -12.82 -3.78
CA LEU A 140 12.31 -13.91 -4.51
C LEU A 140 13.48 -13.41 -5.36
N CYS A 141 13.41 -12.15 -5.77
CA CYS A 141 14.44 -11.47 -6.53
C CYS A 141 15.61 -10.95 -5.69
N ALA A 142 15.51 -10.96 -4.35
CA ALA A 142 16.50 -10.39 -3.43
C ALA A 142 16.98 -8.96 -3.79
N GLY A 143 16.09 -8.13 -4.36
CA GLY A 143 16.40 -6.76 -4.80
C GLY A 143 17.13 -6.65 -6.14
N THR A 144 17.42 -7.76 -6.82
CA THR A 144 18.07 -7.75 -8.15
C THR A 144 17.14 -7.31 -9.28
N GLY A 145 15.82 -7.31 -9.03
CA GLY A 145 14.82 -7.08 -10.06
C GLY A 145 14.55 -8.27 -10.98
N TRP A 146 15.22 -9.41 -10.78
CA TRP A 146 15.06 -10.62 -11.58
C TRP A 146 14.84 -11.84 -10.72
N ILE A 147 13.99 -12.74 -11.17
CA ILE A 147 13.75 -14.03 -10.52
C ILE A 147 14.16 -15.10 -11.51
N ALA A 148 15.04 -16.00 -11.07
CA ALA A 148 15.45 -17.14 -11.86
C ALA A 148 14.27 -18.12 -11.94
N ASP A 149 13.97 -18.58 -13.15
CA ASP A 149 12.92 -19.55 -13.42
C ASP A 149 13.52 -20.70 -14.24
N SER A 150 13.27 -21.94 -13.84
CA SER A 150 13.74 -23.11 -14.59
C SER A 150 12.68 -23.49 -15.62
N CYS A 151 12.96 -23.26 -16.89
CA CYS A 151 12.05 -23.65 -17.97
C CYS A 151 11.93 -25.19 -18.09
N ASP A 152 12.96 -25.91 -17.65
CA ASP A 152 13.00 -27.37 -17.57
C ASP A 152 13.50 -27.78 -16.17
N PRO A 153 12.70 -28.50 -15.37
CA PRO A 153 13.13 -28.99 -14.07
C PRO A 153 14.21 -30.10 -14.14
N GLU A 154 14.39 -30.77 -15.28
CA GLU A 154 15.43 -31.79 -15.49
C GLU A 154 16.72 -31.23 -16.11
N ASP A 155 16.67 -30.01 -16.67
CA ASP A 155 17.84 -29.31 -17.21
C ASP A 155 18.07 -27.94 -16.53
N PRO A 156 18.93 -27.86 -15.49
CA PRO A 156 19.21 -26.63 -14.78
C PRO A 156 20.00 -25.60 -15.62
N THR A 157 20.43 -25.96 -16.84
CA THR A 157 21.09 -25.02 -17.77
C THR A 157 20.09 -24.18 -18.57
N MET A 158 18.83 -24.61 -18.63
CA MET A 158 17.70 -23.89 -19.23
C MET A 158 17.05 -22.92 -18.22
N ALA A 159 17.86 -22.11 -17.55
CA ALA A 159 17.39 -21.08 -16.64
C ALA A 159 16.96 -19.82 -17.41
N GLY A 160 15.67 -19.51 -17.37
CA GLY A 160 15.09 -18.24 -17.75
C GLY A 160 15.14 -17.23 -16.61
N TYR A 161 14.85 -15.97 -16.94
CA TYR A 161 14.66 -14.92 -15.95
C TYR A 161 13.35 -14.19 -16.23
N ILE A 162 12.55 -14.02 -15.18
CA ILE A 162 11.35 -13.19 -15.20
C ILE A 162 11.62 -11.90 -14.42
N SER A 163 11.10 -10.78 -14.92
CA SER A 163 11.24 -9.50 -14.23
C SER A 163 10.40 -9.48 -12.95
N CYS A 164 10.99 -9.08 -11.83
CA CYS A 164 10.25 -8.86 -10.60
C CYS A 164 9.28 -7.68 -10.77
N PRO A 165 7.97 -7.87 -10.55
CA PRO A 165 6.99 -6.80 -10.76
C PRO A 165 7.09 -5.66 -9.74
N VAL A 166 7.83 -5.85 -8.64
CA VAL A 166 8.06 -4.83 -7.61
C VAL A 166 9.35 -4.06 -7.89
N ASP A 167 10.48 -4.75 -8.06
CA ASP A 167 11.81 -4.13 -8.15
C ASP A 167 12.25 -3.83 -9.60
N ASN A 168 11.67 -4.50 -10.60
CA ASN A 168 11.90 -4.20 -12.02
C ASN A 168 10.59 -4.26 -12.84
N PRO A 169 9.62 -3.38 -12.54
CA PRO A 169 8.28 -3.44 -13.14
C PRO A 169 8.27 -3.21 -14.66
N ARG A 170 9.35 -2.66 -15.24
CA ARG A 170 9.47 -2.40 -16.67
C ARG A 170 10.33 -3.43 -17.42
N GLY A 171 10.89 -4.41 -16.71
CA GLY A 171 11.85 -5.36 -17.30
C GLY A 171 13.05 -4.66 -17.93
N ALA A 172 13.50 -3.54 -17.35
CA ALA A 172 14.60 -2.76 -17.89
C ALA A 172 15.94 -3.44 -17.60
N GLY A 173 16.83 -3.44 -18.60
CA GLY A 173 18.12 -4.15 -18.56
C GLY A 173 17.97 -5.66 -18.72
N LEU A 174 19.08 -6.38 -18.86
CA LEU A 174 19.12 -7.83 -18.65
C LEU A 174 19.76 -8.09 -17.29
N PRO A 175 19.44 -9.20 -16.60
CA PRO A 175 20.17 -9.59 -15.40
C PRO A 175 21.64 -9.72 -15.77
N GLN A 176 22.51 -8.93 -15.14
CA GLN A 176 23.93 -9.16 -15.28
C GLN A 176 24.22 -10.50 -14.61
N ARG A 177 24.68 -11.49 -15.38
CA ARG A 177 25.14 -12.77 -14.82
C ARG A 177 26.11 -12.45 -13.68
N PRO A 178 25.92 -13.01 -12.47
CA PRO A 178 26.95 -12.90 -11.45
C PRO A 178 28.25 -13.42 -12.06
N ALA A 179 29.33 -12.64 -11.92
CA ALA A 179 30.65 -13.07 -12.35
C ALA A 179 30.88 -14.45 -11.71
N VAL A 180 31.07 -15.47 -12.54
CA VAL A 180 31.49 -16.78 -12.06
C VAL A 180 32.84 -16.56 -11.39
N ILE A 181 32.86 -16.55 -10.06
CA ILE A 181 34.11 -16.57 -9.31
C ILE A 181 34.67 -17.97 -9.55
N ALA A 182 35.70 -18.04 -10.39
CA ALA A 182 36.44 -19.24 -10.74
C ALA A 182 37.22 -19.79 -9.53
#